data_AF-A0A6N9QDK0-F1
#
_entry.id   AF-A0A6N9QDK0-F1
#
_cell.length_a   1.000
_cell.length_b   1.000
_cell.length_c   1.000
_cell.angle_alpha   90.00
_cell.angle_beta   90.00
_cell.angle_gamma   90.00
#
_symmetry.space_group_name_H-M   'P 1'
#
loop_
_entity.id
_entity.type
_entity.pdbx_description
1 polymer ?
#
loop_
_entity_poly.entity_id
_entity_poly.type
_entity_poly.pdbx_seq_one_letter_code
_entity_poly.pdbx_strand_id
1 'polypeptide(L)'
;MKHVIQRAAVTVAILSCALFPAAVFANSSWVWISEKRPYDLLPFVIAGTLIIEIAVIYRIPKMKKMSKVCGLVILANLLSFAVPYLLRIPSGVGYSFVENLDAFPSYTVNILFLIMTLAVEVPFLYKFLRKDTEKEKTLLLTLIVVNVLTTIGVAVVERIFCYGSW
;
A
#
# COMPACT_ATOMS: atom_id res chain seq x y z
N MET A 1 6.34 29.52 5.12
CA MET A 1 7.14 28.39 5.68
C MET A 1 6.47 27.71 6.88
N LYS A 2 6.00 28.42 7.92
CA LYS A 2 5.36 27.80 9.11
C LYS A 2 4.19 26.84 8.76
N HIS A 3 3.28 27.23 7.86
CA HIS A 3 2.18 26.36 7.43
C HIS A 3 2.62 25.11 6.65
N VAL A 4 3.76 25.16 5.95
CA VAL A 4 4.31 24.00 5.22
C VAL A 4 4.91 23.00 6.21
N ILE A 5 5.65 23.50 7.21
CA ILE A 5 6.24 22.69 8.28
C ILE A 5 5.13 22.03 9.12
N GLN A 6 4.08 22.76 9.43
CA GLN A 6 2.96 22.25 10.23
C GLN A 6 2.16 21.17 9.49
N ARG A 7 1.91 21.35 8.18
CA ARG A 7 1.27 20.32 7.35
C ARG A 7 2.16 19.08 7.19
N ALA A 8 3.46 19.26 7.01
CA ALA A 8 4.42 18.16 6.96
C ALA A 8 4.46 17.37 8.27
N ALA A 9 4.48 18.06 9.42
CA ALA A 9 4.48 17.43 10.75
C ALA A 9 3.21 16.61 11.01
N VAL A 10 2.03 17.12 10.64
CA VAL A 10 0.77 16.37 10.76
C VAL A 10 0.78 15.13 9.86
N THR A 11 1.28 15.26 8.63
CA THR A 11 1.40 14.14 7.69
C THR A 11 2.34 13.06 8.24
N VAL A 12 3.49 13.47 8.79
CA VAL A 12 4.45 12.58 9.45
C VAL A 12 3.86 11.93 10.70
N ALA A 13 3.09 12.64 11.51
CA ALA A 13 2.44 12.07 12.69
C ALA A 13 1.38 11.01 12.31
N ILE A 14 0.57 11.28 11.28
CA ILE A 14 -0.40 10.31 10.74
C ILE A 14 0.34 9.09 10.17
N LEU A 15 1.44 9.30 9.44
CA LEU A 15 2.32 8.25 8.94
C LEU A 15 2.87 7.37 10.07
N SER A 16 3.32 7.98 11.16
CA SER A 16 3.84 7.25 12.33
C SER A 16 2.76 6.45 13.07
N CYS A 17 1.53 6.97 13.19
CA CYS A 17 0.43 6.22 13.79
C CYS A 17 -0.12 5.11 12.87
N ALA A 18 -0.07 5.32 11.56
CA ALA A 18 -0.66 4.41 10.57
C ALA A 18 0.32 3.35 10.03
N LEU A 19 1.60 3.36 10.39
CA LEU A 19 2.58 2.40 9.84
C LEU A 19 3.31 1.59 10.91
N PHE A 20 3.26 2.00 12.17
CA PHE A 20 3.91 1.29 13.26
C PHE A 20 2.96 0.27 13.92
N PRO A 21 3.45 -0.94 14.23
CA PRO A 21 2.68 -1.94 14.94
C PRO A 21 2.40 -1.49 16.38
N ALA A 22 1.25 -1.89 16.93
CA ALA A 22 0.91 -1.67 18.33
C ALA A 22 1.90 -2.41 19.25
N ALA A 23 2.14 -1.85 20.45
CA ALA A 23 2.98 -2.51 21.46
C ALA A 23 2.35 -3.86 21.87
N VAL A 24 3.17 -4.90 21.94
CA VAL A 24 2.75 -6.29 22.20
C VAL A 24 3.35 -6.77 23.51
N PHE A 25 2.53 -7.38 24.38
CA PHE A 25 3.01 -8.09 25.56
C PHE A 25 3.29 -9.56 25.22
N ALA A 26 4.35 -10.14 25.77
CA ALA A 26 4.89 -11.46 25.36
C ALA A 26 3.92 -12.65 25.54
N ASN A 27 2.81 -12.45 26.26
CA ASN A 27 1.80 -13.44 26.63
C ASN A 27 0.42 -13.11 26.05
N SER A 28 0.36 -12.30 24.99
CA SER A 28 -0.87 -11.85 24.35
C SER A 28 -1.02 -12.45 22.94
N SER A 29 -2.22 -12.90 22.60
CA SER A 29 -2.55 -13.50 21.30
C SER A 29 -3.56 -12.62 20.60
N TRP A 30 -3.25 -12.20 19.38
CA TRP A 30 -4.12 -11.31 18.64
C TRP A 30 -5.48 -11.91 18.33
N VAL A 31 -6.51 -11.10 18.53
CA VAL A 31 -7.88 -11.40 18.15
C VAL A 31 -8.45 -10.22 17.38
N TRP A 32 -9.03 -10.51 16.22
CA TRP A 32 -9.82 -9.53 15.47
C TRP A 32 -11.17 -9.31 16.15
N ILE A 33 -11.49 -8.06 16.46
CA ILE A 33 -12.74 -7.68 17.14
C ILE A 33 -13.77 -7.19 16.12
N SER A 34 -13.33 -6.53 15.04
CA SER A 34 -14.20 -6.16 13.92
C SER A 34 -14.81 -7.39 13.25
N GLU A 35 -15.96 -7.23 12.61
CA GLU A 35 -16.51 -8.28 11.72
C GLU A 35 -15.68 -8.43 10.44
N LYS A 36 -15.18 -7.30 9.92
CA LYS A 36 -14.35 -7.27 8.71
C LYS A 36 -12.89 -7.60 9.00
N ARG A 37 -12.24 -8.21 8.01
CA ARG A 37 -10.81 -8.50 7.97
C ARG A 37 -10.16 -7.69 6.85
N PRO A 38 -8.84 -7.44 6.92
CA PRO A 38 -8.13 -6.71 5.87
C PRO A 38 -8.34 -7.30 4.47
N TYR A 39 -8.45 -8.63 4.35
CA TYR A 39 -8.71 -9.28 3.07
C TYR A 39 -10.11 -9.01 2.49
N ASP A 40 -11.12 -8.71 3.31
CA ASP A 40 -12.47 -8.35 2.84
C ASP A 40 -12.50 -6.98 2.16
N LEU A 41 -11.55 -6.11 2.51
CA LEU A 41 -11.44 -4.77 1.95
C LEU A 41 -10.65 -4.74 0.64
N LEU A 42 -9.86 -5.79 0.35
CA LEU A 42 -8.91 -5.86 -0.78
C LEU A 42 -9.51 -5.42 -2.12
N PRO A 43 -10.69 -5.92 -2.56
CA PRO A 43 -11.22 -5.54 -3.87
C PRO A 43 -11.47 -4.03 -3.99
N PHE A 44 -11.93 -3.40 -2.92
CA PHE A 44 -12.25 -1.98 -2.88
C PHE A 44 -10.99 -1.13 -2.81
N VAL A 45 -10.02 -1.51 -1.99
CA VAL A 45 -8.75 -0.75 -1.87
C VAL A 45 -7.93 -0.87 -3.15
N ILE A 46 -7.86 -2.04 -3.78
CA ILE A 46 -7.20 -2.24 -5.08
C ILE A 46 -7.87 -1.40 -6.17
N ALA A 47 -9.20 -1.40 -6.24
CA ALA A 47 -9.91 -0.57 -7.22
C ALA A 47 -9.62 0.92 -7.01
N GLY A 48 -9.66 1.37 -5.75
CA GLY A 48 -9.37 2.76 -5.38
C GLY A 48 -7.93 3.17 -5.72
N THR A 49 -6.94 2.33 -5.37
CA THR A 49 -5.52 2.60 -5.64
C THR A 49 -5.28 2.71 -7.15
N LEU A 50 -5.78 1.74 -7.94
CA LEU A 50 -5.63 1.73 -9.39
C LEU A 50 -6.24 2.99 -10.05
N ILE A 51 -7.44 3.40 -9.64
CA ILE A 51 -8.09 4.60 -10.18
C ILE A 51 -7.22 5.84 -9.93
N ILE A 52 -6.75 6.01 -8.69
CA ILE A 52 -5.93 7.16 -8.29
C ILE A 52 -4.58 7.14 -9.03
N GLU A 53 -3.89 6.01 -9.05
CA GLU A 53 -2.56 5.88 -9.62
C GLU A 53 -2.57 6.06 -11.13
N ILE A 54 -3.49 5.42 -11.83
CA ILE A 54 -3.64 5.60 -13.28
C ILE A 54 -3.92 7.06 -13.60
N ALA A 55 -4.85 7.70 -12.88
CA ALA A 55 -5.21 9.10 -13.09
C ALA A 55 -4.01 10.05 -12.87
N VAL A 56 -3.28 9.86 -11.78
CA VAL A 56 -2.16 10.72 -11.39
C VAL A 56 -0.95 10.50 -12.31
N ILE A 57 -0.58 9.25 -12.57
CA ILE A 57 0.57 8.88 -13.43
C ILE A 57 0.31 9.28 -14.88
N TYR A 58 -0.93 9.20 -15.37
CA TYR A 58 -1.26 9.64 -16.72
C TYR A 58 -1.18 11.17 -16.85
N ARG A 59 -1.77 11.92 -15.91
CA ARG A 59 -1.94 13.37 -16.03
C ARG A 59 -0.71 14.19 -15.64
N ILE A 60 -0.10 13.95 -14.48
CA ILE A 60 0.92 14.86 -13.92
C ILE A 60 2.19 14.90 -14.78
N PRO A 61 2.81 13.76 -15.12
CA PRO A 61 3.99 13.75 -15.97
C PRO A 61 3.64 13.75 -17.47
N LYS A 62 2.37 13.94 -17.84
CA LYS A 62 1.90 14.03 -19.24
C LYS A 62 2.28 12.81 -20.10
N MET A 63 1.69 11.66 -19.80
CA MET A 63 1.95 10.43 -20.56
C MET A 63 1.31 10.47 -21.95
N LYS A 64 2.01 9.95 -22.95
CA LYS A 64 1.50 9.88 -24.33
C LYS A 64 0.40 8.82 -24.53
N LYS A 65 0.48 7.67 -23.84
CA LYS A 65 -0.38 6.50 -24.09
C LYS A 65 -1.07 6.02 -22.81
N MET A 66 -2.37 6.26 -22.69
CA MET A 66 -3.16 5.85 -21.52
C MET A 66 -3.23 4.33 -21.36
N SER A 67 -3.44 3.58 -22.44
CA SER A 67 -3.53 2.10 -22.38
C SER A 67 -2.28 1.45 -21.81
N LYS A 68 -1.10 1.98 -22.15
CA LYS A 68 0.17 1.51 -21.60
C LYS A 68 0.31 1.82 -20.11
N VAL A 69 -0.14 3.00 -19.67
CA VAL A 69 -0.17 3.35 -18.24
C VAL A 69 -1.09 2.40 -17.49
N CYS A 70 -2.33 2.20 -17.96
CA CYS A 70 -3.29 1.29 -17.32
C CYS A 70 -2.71 -0.12 -17.17
N GLY A 71 -2.20 -0.71 -18.27
CA GLY A 71 -1.68 -2.07 -18.24
C GLY A 71 -0.48 -2.24 -17.31
N LEU A 72 0.45 -1.28 -17.30
CA LEU A 72 1.64 -1.35 -16.45
C LEU A 72 1.33 -1.09 -14.97
N VAL A 73 0.43 -0.14 -14.66
CA VAL A 73 0.03 0.13 -13.27
C VAL A 73 -0.73 -1.06 -12.69
N ILE A 74 -1.66 -1.64 -13.43
CA ILE A 74 -2.37 -2.87 -13.00
C ILE A 74 -1.39 -3.99 -12.72
N LEU A 75 -0.43 -4.23 -13.64
CA LEU A 75 0.57 -5.27 -13.47
C LEU A 75 1.49 -5.00 -12.26
N ALA A 76 1.96 -3.77 -12.09
CA ALA A 76 2.81 -3.39 -10.97
C ALA A 76 2.09 -3.57 -9.63
N ASN A 77 0.86 -3.07 -9.50
CA ASN A 77 0.05 -3.24 -8.29
C ASN A 77 -0.21 -4.72 -8.00
N LEU A 78 -0.54 -5.53 -9.01
CA LEU A 78 -0.78 -6.97 -8.81
C LEU A 78 0.47 -7.65 -8.23
N LEU A 79 1.65 -7.33 -8.75
CA LEU A 79 2.92 -7.85 -8.23
C LEU A 79 3.20 -7.37 -6.81
N SER A 80 3.03 -6.08 -6.54
CA SER A 80 3.28 -5.48 -5.22
C SER A 80 2.35 -6.01 -4.15
N PHE A 81 1.07 -6.18 -4.46
CA PHE A 81 0.10 -6.76 -3.54
C PHE A 81 0.35 -8.24 -3.32
N ALA A 82 0.81 -9.00 -4.33
CA ALA A 82 1.07 -10.43 -4.16
C ALA A 82 2.26 -10.72 -3.23
N VAL A 83 3.36 -9.95 -3.34
CA VAL A 83 4.63 -10.21 -2.63
C VAL A 83 4.46 -10.36 -1.10
N PRO A 84 3.78 -9.44 -0.38
CA PRO A 84 3.55 -9.57 1.06
C PRO A 84 2.80 -10.83 1.45
N TYR A 85 1.80 -11.27 0.67
CA TYR A 85 1.04 -12.49 0.99
C TYR A 85 1.84 -13.76 0.70
N LEU A 86 2.67 -13.76 -0.37
CA LEU A 86 3.58 -14.87 -0.68
C LEU A 86 4.67 -15.04 0.39
N LEU A 87 5.14 -13.94 0.97
CA LEU A 87 6.11 -13.95 2.08
C LEU A 87 5.48 -14.32 3.44
N ARG A 88 4.14 -14.35 3.52
CA ARG A 88 3.37 -14.62 4.75
C ARG A 88 2.81 -16.04 4.82
N ILE A 89 3.23 -16.97 3.94
CA ILE A 89 2.84 -18.38 4.02
C ILE A 89 3.45 -18.97 5.32
N PRO A 90 2.64 -19.36 6.30
CA PRO A 90 3.17 -19.90 7.54
C PRO A 90 3.62 -21.35 7.36
N SER A 91 4.69 -21.69 8.06
CA SER A 91 5.32 -23.01 8.12
C SER A 91 4.58 -24.03 8.99
N GLY A 92 3.33 -23.74 9.39
CA GLY A 92 2.54 -24.57 10.30
C GLY A 92 1.78 -25.68 9.58
N VAL A 93 2.13 -26.94 9.86
CA VAL A 93 1.41 -28.11 9.37
C VAL A 93 0.02 -28.16 10.05
N GLY A 94 -1.06 -28.00 9.28
CA GLY A 94 -2.43 -28.26 9.75
C GLY A 94 -3.44 -27.10 9.71
N TYR A 95 -3.03 -25.87 9.40
CA TYR A 95 -3.94 -24.73 9.24
C TYR A 95 -4.24 -24.46 7.76
N SER A 96 -5.49 -24.14 7.43
CA SER A 96 -5.88 -23.63 6.11
C SER A 96 -5.33 -22.21 5.87
N PHE A 97 -5.28 -21.78 4.60
CA PHE A 97 -4.81 -20.43 4.25
C PHE A 97 -5.60 -19.33 4.95
N VAL A 98 -6.92 -19.50 5.12
CA VAL A 98 -7.81 -18.52 5.76
C VAL A 98 -7.59 -18.48 7.27
N GLU A 99 -7.49 -19.63 7.94
CA GLU A 99 -7.22 -19.68 9.39
C GLU A 99 -5.88 -19.04 9.73
N ASN A 100 -4.88 -19.21 8.86
CA ASN A 100 -3.60 -18.55 8.98
C ASN A 100 -3.69 -17.03 8.82
N LEU A 101 -4.55 -16.52 7.93
CA LEU A 101 -4.79 -15.08 7.80
C LEU A 101 -5.56 -14.51 8.99
N ASP A 102 -6.52 -15.25 9.53
CA ASP A 102 -7.33 -14.83 10.68
C ASP A 102 -6.54 -14.83 11.99
N ALA A 103 -5.65 -15.81 12.19
CA ALA A 103 -4.76 -15.87 13.35
C ALA A 103 -3.62 -14.84 13.29
N PHE A 104 -3.42 -14.17 12.15
CA PHE A 104 -2.27 -13.31 11.96
C PHE A 104 -2.49 -11.90 12.53
N PRO A 105 -1.57 -11.41 13.40
CA PRO A 105 -1.73 -10.16 14.12
C PRO A 105 -1.25 -8.94 13.32
N SER A 106 -1.64 -8.82 12.05
CA SER A 106 -1.18 -7.70 11.24
C SER A 106 -2.21 -7.22 10.24
N TYR A 107 -2.42 -5.91 10.25
CA TYR A 107 -2.91 -5.16 9.09
C TYR A 107 -2.06 -5.51 7.85
N THR A 108 -2.68 -5.51 6.66
CA THR A 108 -1.95 -5.76 5.41
C THR A 108 -0.90 -4.68 5.22
N VAL A 109 -1.28 -3.43 5.49
CA VAL A 109 -0.44 -2.26 5.24
C VAL A 109 0.30 -1.81 6.49
N ASN A 110 1.62 -1.91 6.41
CA ASN A 110 2.60 -1.43 7.38
C ASN A 110 3.82 -0.82 6.68
N ILE A 111 4.82 -0.38 7.44
CA ILE A 111 6.01 0.24 6.84
C ILE A 111 6.78 -0.70 5.91
N LEU A 112 6.81 -2.01 6.21
CA LEU A 112 7.45 -3.00 5.36
C LEU A 112 6.70 -3.14 4.03
N PHE A 113 5.37 -3.13 4.06
CA PHE A 113 4.53 -3.11 2.85
C PHE A 113 4.86 -1.90 1.97
N LEU A 114 4.95 -0.69 2.55
CA LEU A 114 5.30 0.51 1.80
C LEU A 114 6.69 0.41 1.17
N ILE A 115 7.69 -0.06 1.92
CA ILE A 115 9.06 -0.24 1.41
C ILE A 115 9.07 -1.22 0.23
N MET A 116 8.41 -2.37 0.37
CA MET A 116 8.35 -3.38 -0.68
C MET A 116 7.64 -2.85 -1.93
N THR A 117 6.53 -2.14 -1.75
CA THR A 117 5.78 -1.54 -2.86
C THR A 117 6.65 -0.52 -3.61
N LEU A 118 7.32 0.40 -2.89
CA LEU A 118 8.22 1.36 -3.53
C LEU A 118 9.41 0.69 -4.23
N ALA A 119 9.97 -0.36 -3.63
CA ALA A 119 11.10 -1.10 -4.18
C ALA A 119 10.74 -1.89 -5.45
N VAL A 120 9.48 -2.25 -5.66
CA VAL A 120 9.01 -2.98 -6.83
C VAL A 120 8.41 -2.03 -7.87
N GLU A 121 7.41 -1.22 -7.50
CA GLU A 121 6.64 -0.42 -8.45
C GLU A 121 7.44 0.70 -9.07
N VAL A 122 8.16 1.47 -8.26
CA VAL A 122 8.88 2.66 -8.74
C VAL A 122 9.91 2.28 -9.80
N PRO A 123 10.84 1.32 -9.58
CA PRO A 123 11.81 0.98 -10.62
C PRO A 123 11.14 0.33 -11.83
N PHE A 124 10.11 -0.51 -11.62
CA PHE A 124 9.38 -1.15 -12.72
C PHE A 124 8.70 -0.10 -13.62
N LEU A 125 7.82 0.73 -13.05
CA LEU A 125 7.08 1.74 -13.80
C LEU A 125 8.01 2.79 -14.41
N TYR A 126 9.01 3.25 -13.68
CA TYR A 126 9.97 4.22 -14.21
C TYR A 126 10.72 3.68 -15.43
N LYS A 127 11.19 2.43 -15.37
CA LYS A 127 11.89 1.78 -16.49
C LYS A 127 11.04 1.75 -17.76
N PHE A 128 9.75 1.40 -17.63
CA PHE A 128 8.88 1.19 -18.78
C PHE A 128 8.14 2.44 -19.29
N LEU A 129 7.92 3.45 -18.43
CA LEU A 129 7.17 4.67 -18.77
C LEU A 129 8.05 5.89 -19.04
N ARG A 130 9.31 5.95 -18.59
CA ARG A 130 10.15 7.16 -18.77
C ARG A 130 10.29 7.64 -20.21
N LYS A 131 10.25 6.71 -21.18
CA LYS A 131 10.35 7.04 -22.61
C LYS A 131 9.06 7.61 -23.21
N ASP A 132 7.94 7.48 -22.52
CA ASP A 132 6.60 7.90 -22.98
C ASP A 132 6.11 9.19 -22.32
N THR A 133 7.01 9.91 -21.66
CA THR A 133 6.73 11.18 -20.97
C THR A 133 7.65 12.28 -21.47
N GLU A 134 7.15 13.51 -21.44
CA GLU A 134 7.94 14.72 -21.66
C GLU A 134 8.68 15.17 -20.39
N LYS A 135 8.32 14.62 -19.22
CA LYS A 135 8.76 15.08 -17.90
C LYS A 135 9.27 13.93 -17.04
N GLU A 136 10.39 13.34 -17.42
CA GLU A 136 10.97 12.17 -16.73
C GLU A 136 11.20 12.38 -15.22
N LYS A 137 11.76 13.53 -14.81
CA LYS A 137 11.98 13.83 -13.39
C LYS A 137 10.66 13.94 -12.61
N THR A 138 9.63 14.50 -13.24
CA THR A 138 8.29 14.59 -12.66
C THR A 138 7.65 13.19 -12.55
N LEU A 139 7.91 12.29 -13.49
CA LEU A 139 7.43 10.90 -13.42
C LEU A 139 7.97 10.22 -12.16
N LEU A 140 9.29 10.25 -11.91
CA LEU A 140 9.87 9.61 -10.74
C LEU A 140 9.25 10.11 -9.43
N LEU A 141 9.15 11.43 -9.27
CA LEU A 141 8.54 12.03 -8.09
C LEU A 141 7.07 11.63 -7.96
N THR A 142 6.33 11.63 -9.07
CA THR A 142 4.91 11.25 -9.11
C THR A 142 4.72 9.81 -8.67
N LEU A 143 5.56 8.88 -9.16
CA LEU A 143 5.50 7.46 -8.78
C LEU A 143 5.69 7.27 -7.27
N ILE A 144 6.71 7.91 -6.69
CA ILE A 144 6.99 7.81 -5.25
C ILE A 144 5.82 8.40 -4.45
N VAL A 145 5.41 9.63 -4.76
CA VAL A 145 4.39 10.35 -4.00
C VAL A 145 3.04 9.65 -4.08
N VAL A 146 2.63 9.19 -5.27
CA VAL A 146 1.31 8.54 -5.41
C VAL A 146 1.26 7.22 -4.65
N ASN A 147 2.30 6.39 -4.74
CA ASN A 147 2.39 5.13 -4.01
C ASN A 147 2.35 5.34 -2.49
N VAL A 148 3.07 6.34 -1.98
CA VAL A 148 3.03 6.70 -0.57
C VAL A 148 1.61 7.12 -0.16
N LEU A 149 0.97 8.01 -0.93
CA LEU A 149 -0.37 8.51 -0.61
C LEU A 149 -1.44 7.42 -0.68
N THR A 150 -1.40 6.55 -1.70
CA THR A 150 -2.34 5.44 -1.83
C THR A 150 -2.14 4.43 -0.71
N THR A 151 -0.89 4.08 -0.38
CA THR A 151 -0.58 3.19 0.75
C THR A 151 -1.08 3.75 2.08
N ILE A 152 -0.90 5.06 2.34
CA ILE A 152 -1.48 5.72 3.53
C ILE A 152 -3.01 5.61 3.50
N GLY A 153 -3.64 5.87 2.34
CA GLY A 153 -5.08 5.75 2.17
C GLY A 153 -5.58 4.36 2.54
N VAL A 154 -4.93 3.31 2.03
CA VAL A 154 -5.26 1.92 2.39
C VAL A 154 -5.05 1.67 3.88
N ALA A 155 -3.94 2.13 4.46
CA ALA A 155 -3.65 1.99 5.89
C ALA A 155 -4.72 2.63 6.79
N VAL A 156 -5.27 3.78 6.37
CA VAL A 156 -6.36 4.48 7.07
C VAL A 156 -7.67 3.71 6.91
N VAL A 157 -8.01 3.29 5.69
CA VAL A 157 -9.23 2.49 5.43
C VAL A 157 -9.21 1.20 6.25
N GLU A 158 -8.09 0.47 6.25
CA GLU A 158 -7.92 -0.73 7.07
C GLU A 158 -8.14 -0.45 8.55
N ARG A 159 -7.59 0.64 9.11
CA ARG A 159 -7.73 0.98 10.54
C ARG A 159 -9.12 1.49 10.95
N ILE A 160 -9.90 1.98 9.99
CA ILE A 160 -11.29 2.40 10.24
C ILE A 160 -12.21 1.18 10.29
N PHE A 161 -12.00 0.22 9.39
CA PHE A 161 -12.93 -0.91 9.19
C PHE A 161 -12.49 -2.21 9.88
N CYS A 162 -11.19 -2.38 10.09
CA CYS A 162 -10.62 -3.53 10.77
C CYS A 162 -9.98 -3.07 12.07
N TYR A 163 -10.30 -3.73 13.17
CA TYR A 163 -9.59 -3.53 14.43
C TYR A 163 -9.48 -4.84 15.18
N GLY A 164 -8.30 -5.07 15.74
CA GLY A 164 -8.02 -6.18 16.62
C GLY A 164 -7.21 -5.71 17.82
N SER A 165 -7.14 -6.57 18.82
CA SER A 165 -6.33 -6.36 20.01
C SER A 165 -5.39 -7.54 20.18
N TRP A 166 -4.23 -7.25 20.76
CA TRP A 166 -3.40 -8.25 21.42
C TRP A 166 -4.06 -8.70 22.72
#